data_AF-A0A1V6UHV5-F1
#
_entry.id   AF-A0A1V6UHV5-F1
#
_cell.length_a   1.000
_cell.length_b   1.000
_cell.length_c   1.000
_cell.angle_alpha   90.00
_cell.angle_beta   90.00
_cell.angle_gamma   90.00
#
_symmetry.space_group_name_H-M   'P 1'
#
loop_
_entity.id
_entity.type
_entity.pdbx_description
1 polymer ?
#
loop_
_entity_poly.entity_id
_entity_poly.type
_entity_poly.pdbx_seq_one_letter_code
_entity_poly.pdbx_strand_id
1 'polypeptide(L)'
;MIVVRDDDYTDAIERLESAGFDRSVPNRAPPPEIMEDHPNPQQVLKDINAGYKRLDRSCAVFDYPQGDPAEKALQVYLIPNSFAHVLQEDIPHSSTRIGDTAQTTRFQSYGSLYYPLEQALVESFVKAAIEEERDAGFSAWGESLRSWVSLMTGYLEVDNDVLDMCPDRQAVDWYSHNFGRIHEANFGPINRRITKRLGSGKEMPIDMRGSPL
;
A
#
# COMPACT_ATOMS: atom_id res chain seq x y z
N MET A 1 5.14 5.01 4.86
CA MET A 1 4.62 6.01 3.90
C MET A 1 3.59 6.84 4.62
N ILE A 2 3.61 8.16 4.44
CA ILE A 2 2.64 9.09 5.01
C ILE A 2 2.02 9.83 3.84
N VAL A 3 0.69 9.81 3.77
CA VAL A 3 -0.07 10.60 2.80
C VAL A 3 -0.45 11.91 3.46
N VAL A 4 -0.18 13.02 2.79
CA VAL A 4 -0.55 14.36 3.25
C VAL A 4 -1.35 15.07 2.18
N ARG A 5 -2.12 16.08 2.60
CA ARG A 5 -2.85 16.92 1.67
C ARG A 5 -1.87 17.65 0.75
N ASP A 6 -2.26 17.80 -0.51
CA ASP A 6 -1.50 18.57 -1.51
C ASP A 6 -1.19 19.98 -0.98
N ASP A 7 -2.18 20.65 -0.38
CA ASP A 7 -2.04 21.99 0.20
C ASP A 7 -1.07 22.05 1.39
N ASP A 8 -0.96 20.96 2.14
CA ASP A 8 -0.08 20.84 3.32
C ASP A 8 1.29 20.24 2.96
N TYR A 9 1.54 19.90 1.68
CA TYR A 9 2.69 19.10 1.26
C TYR A 9 4.03 19.81 1.53
N THR A 10 4.14 21.08 1.16
CA THR A 10 5.34 21.90 1.41
C THR A 10 5.56 22.12 2.90
N ASP A 11 4.52 22.47 3.64
CA ASP A 11 4.59 22.67 5.09
C ASP A 11 5.00 21.37 5.82
N ALA A 12 4.54 20.21 5.36
CA ALA A 12 4.92 18.92 5.91
C ALA A 12 6.40 18.59 5.65
N ILE A 13 6.93 18.94 4.47
CA ILE A 13 8.37 18.83 4.17
C ILE A 13 9.18 19.70 5.14
N GLU A 14 8.85 20.98 5.27
CA GLU A 14 9.56 21.90 6.16
C GLU A 14 9.51 21.45 7.62
N ARG A 15 8.37 20.91 8.06
CA ARG A 15 8.22 20.35 9.41
C ARG A 15 9.13 19.15 9.63
N LEU A 16 9.21 18.21 8.68
CA LEU A 16 10.12 17.07 8.80
C LEU A 16 11.58 17.51 8.86
N GLU A 17 11.99 18.42 7.98
CA GLU A 17 13.35 18.97 7.98
C GLU A 17 13.66 19.68 9.31
N SER A 18 12.72 20.48 9.84
CA SER A 18 12.86 21.15 11.14
C SER A 18 12.93 20.17 12.33
N ALA A 19 12.34 18.99 12.19
CA ALA A 19 12.38 17.92 13.18
C ALA A 19 13.64 17.04 13.09
N GLY A 20 14.57 17.36 12.18
CA GLY A 20 15.86 16.68 12.02
C GLY A 20 15.81 15.48 11.09
N PHE A 21 14.76 15.33 10.28
CA PHE A 21 14.74 14.36 9.19
C PHE A 21 15.55 14.90 8.01
N ASP A 22 16.50 14.11 7.52
CA ASP A 22 17.36 14.51 6.42
C ASP A 22 16.73 14.10 5.09
N ARG A 23 16.56 15.05 4.17
CA ARG A 23 16.05 14.76 2.83
C ARG A 23 17.03 13.86 2.08
N SER A 24 16.53 12.75 1.55
CA SER A 24 17.35 11.71 0.96
C SER A 24 16.77 11.20 -0.37
N VAL A 25 17.46 10.21 -0.94
CA VAL A 25 16.98 9.47 -2.11
C VAL A 25 16.47 8.09 -1.67
N PRO A 26 15.47 7.53 -2.36
CA PRO A 26 15.03 6.16 -2.11
C PRO A 26 16.19 5.16 -2.03
N ASN A 27 16.28 4.43 -0.93
CA ASN A 27 17.16 3.29 -0.79
C ASN A 27 16.41 2.02 -1.22
N ARG A 28 16.69 1.59 -2.44
CA ARG A 28 16.17 0.33 -3.03
C ARG A 28 17.31 -0.60 -3.43
N ALA A 29 18.48 -0.42 -2.83
CA ALA A 29 19.62 -1.27 -3.13
C ALA A 29 19.31 -2.70 -2.66
N PRO A 30 19.46 -3.71 -3.53
CA PRO A 30 19.46 -5.08 -3.07
C PRO A 30 20.57 -5.30 -2.03
N PRO A 31 20.45 -6.34 -1.18
CA PRO A 31 21.50 -6.73 -0.25
C PRO A 31 22.89 -6.76 -0.90
N PRO A 32 23.95 -6.25 -0.23
CA PRO A 32 25.29 -6.16 -0.81
C PRO A 32 25.79 -7.49 -1.38
N GLU A 33 25.52 -8.60 -0.70
CA GLU A 33 25.88 -9.95 -1.13
C GLU A 33 25.29 -10.36 -2.49
N ILE A 34 24.15 -9.78 -2.89
CA ILE A 34 23.55 -10.00 -4.21
C ILE A 34 24.20 -9.10 -5.27
N MET A 35 24.64 -7.91 -4.86
CA MET A 35 25.18 -6.89 -5.77
C MET A 35 26.66 -7.10 -6.07
N GLU A 36 27.45 -7.60 -5.13
CA GLU A 36 28.89 -7.85 -5.28
C GLU A 36 29.19 -8.87 -6.39
N ASP A 37 28.34 -9.89 -6.53
CA ASP A 37 28.48 -10.94 -7.53
C ASP A 37 27.86 -10.59 -8.89
N HIS A 38 27.18 -9.44 -9.01
CA HIS A 38 26.47 -9.08 -10.23
C HIS A 38 27.43 -8.46 -11.28
N PRO A 39 27.39 -8.89 -12.56
CA PRO A 39 28.30 -8.37 -13.60
C PRO A 39 28.14 -6.88 -13.89
N ASN A 40 26.97 -6.30 -13.57
CA ASN A 40 26.73 -4.86 -13.68
C ASN A 40 25.79 -4.36 -12.58
N PRO A 41 26.30 -4.08 -11.37
CA PRO A 41 25.49 -3.65 -10.22
C PRO A 41 24.79 -2.30 -10.47
N GLN A 42 25.44 -1.40 -11.19
CA GLN A 42 24.92 -0.07 -11.47
C GLN A 42 23.71 -0.10 -12.40
N GLN A 43 23.73 -0.97 -13.42
CA GLN A 43 22.61 -1.13 -14.33
C GLN A 43 21.39 -1.71 -13.60
N VAL A 44 21.58 -2.67 -12.69
CA VAL A 44 20.49 -3.22 -11.86
C VAL A 44 19.83 -2.13 -11.02
N LEU A 45 20.61 -1.29 -10.33
CA LEU A 45 20.06 -0.18 -9.55
C LEU A 45 19.30 0.82 -10.43
N LYS A 46 19.81 1.09 -11.64
CA LYS A 46 19.15 1.98 -12.59
C LYS A 46 17.81 1.41 -13.05
N ASP A 47 17.75 0.10 -13.32
CA ASP A 47 16.53 -0.58 -13.76
C ASP A 47 15.49 -0.66 -12.64
N ILE A 48 15.92 -0.95 -11.40
CA ILE A 48 15.06 -0.88 -10.22
C ILE A 48 14.45 0.52 -10.10
N ASN A 49 15.28 1.57 -10.09
CA ASN A 49 14.80 2.94 -9.92
C ASN A 49 13.93 3.42 -11.10
N ALA A 50 14.21 2.94 -12.32
CA ALA A 50 13.36 3.24 -13.48
C ALA A 50 11.91 2.78 -13.27
N GLY A 51 11.71 1.65 -12.58
CA GLY A 51 10.40 1.12 -12.23
C GLY A 51 9.61 1.91 -11.19
N TYR A 52 10.23 2.87 -10.48
CA TYR A 52 9.60 3.72 -9.47
C TYR A 52 9.61 5.22 -9.83
N LYS A 53 10.01 5.55 -11.06
CA LYS A 53 10.25 6.93 -11.51
C LYS A 53 9.07 7.88 -11.27
N ARG A 54 7.82 7.41 -11.41
CA ARG A 54 6.62 8.25 -11.21
C ARG A 54 6.36 8.53 -9.72
N LEU A 55 6.53 7.51 -8.87
CA LEU A 55 6.51 7.67 -7.41
C LEU A 55 7.60 8.67 -6.97
N ASP A 56 8.85 8.46 -7.39
CA ASP A 56 10.00 9.27 -6.96
C ASP A 56 9.90 10.75 -7.36
N ARG A 57 9.21 11.04 -8.46
CA ARG A 57 8.94 12.41 -8.91
C ARG A 57 7.84 13.10 -8.11
N SER A 58 6.95 12.31 -7.51
CA SER A 58 5.74 12.81 -6.84
C SER A 58 5.90 12.85 -5.33
N CYS A 59 6.84 12.08 -4.76
CA CYS A 59 7.07 12.00 -3.32
C CYS A 59 8.41 12.62 -2.89
N ALA A 60 8.49 12.95 -1.60
CA ALA A 60 9.72 13.32 -0.93
C ALA A 60 10.12 12.18 0.01
N VAL A 61 11.42 11.91 0.09
CA VAL A 61 11.97 10.84 0.91
C VAL A 61 12.90 11.44 1.94
N PHE A 62 12.81 10.95 3.16
CA PHE A 62 13.62 11.40 4.28
C PHE A 62 14.19 10.21 5.04
N ASP A 63 15.43 10.33 5.48
CA ASP A 63 16.04 9.41 6.43
C ASP A 63 15.62 9.81 7.85
N TYR A 64 15.48 8.82 8.74
CA TYR A 64 15.20 9.09 10.14
C TYR A 64 16.37 9.84 10.80
N PRO A 65 16.09 10.74 11.77
CA PRO A 65 17.13 11.44 12.52
C PRO A 65 18.12 10.47 13.16
N GLN A 66 19.39 10.86 13.26
CA GLN A 66 20.43 10.03 13.88
C GLN A 66 20.15 9.89 15.39
N GLY A 67 19.52 8.78 15.78
CA GLY A 67 19.17 8.47 17.16
C GLY A 67 19.22 6.97 17.41
N ASP A 68 18.17 6.27 17.00
CA ASP A 68 18.06 4.82 17.17
C ASP A 68 18.83 4.08 16.04
N PRO A 69 19.82 3.22 16.37
CA PRO A 69 20.46 2.35 15.39
C PRO A 69 19.48 1.49 14.56
N ALA A 70 18.32 1.14 15.10
CA ALA A 70 17.29 0.38 14.39
C ALA A 70 16.57 1.21 13.31
N GLU A 71 16.54 2.53 13.47
CA GLU A 71 15.88 3.46 12.54
C GLU A 71 16.83 3.98 11.45
N LYS A 72 18.15 3.74 11.60
CA LYS A 72 19.20 4.24 10.70
C LYS A 72 19.03 3.84 9.23
N ALA A 73 18.31 2.74 8.96
CA ALA A 73 18.02 2.26 7.61
C ALA A 73 16.58 2.54 7.15
N LEU A 74 15.75 3.15 7.99
CA LEU A 74 14.36 3.44 7.66
C LEU A 74 14.25 4.77 6.92
N GLN A 75 13.30 4.82 5.99
CA GLN A 75 12.99 6.02 5.23
C GLN A 75 11.50 6.34 5.32
N VAL A 76 11.18 7.62 5.49
CA VAL A 76 9.82 8.16 5.41
C VAL A 76 9.57 8.66 4.00
N TYR A 77 8.54 8.12 3.38
CA TYR A 77 8.01 8.61 2.11
C TYR A 77 6.81 9.52 2.40
N LEU A 78 6.91 10.78 1.99
CA LEU A 78 5.84 11.75 2.05
C LEU A 78 5.17 11.87 0.68
N ILE A 79 3.89 11.51 0.63
CA ILE A 79 3.16 11.32 -0.62
C ILE A 79 1.97 12.29 -0.66
N PRO A 80 1.80 13.05 -1.75
CA PRO A 80 0.61 13.87 -1.94
C PRO A 80 -0.64 13.01 -2.09
N ASN A 81 -1.76 13.45 -1.50
CA ASN A 81 -3.01 12.69 -1.54
C ASN A 81 -3.62 12.60 -2.95
N SER A 82 -3.37 13.59 -3.82
CA SER A 82 -3.70 13.49 -5.25
C SER A 82 -3.05 12.27 -5.91
N PHE A 83 -1.77 12.02 -5.62
CA PHE A 83 -1.04 10.87 -6.15
C PHE A 83 -1.53 9.55 -5.54
N ALA A 84 -1.86 9.56 -4.24
CA ALA A 84 -2.34 8.39 -3.53
C ALA A 84 -3.83 8.09 -3.77
N HIS A 85 -4.57 8.94 -4.50
CA HIS A 85 -6.02 8.81 -4.70
C HIS A 85 -6.81 8.75 -3.38
N VAL A 86 -6.38 9.52 -2.39
CA VAL A 86 -7.04 9.65 -1.07
C VAL A 86 -7.81 10.97 -1.06
N LEU A 87 -9.13 10.91 -1.26
CA LEU A 87 -9.97 12.09 -1.45
C LEU A 87 -10.18 12.91 -0.16
N GLN A 88 -10.30 14.22 -0.35
CA GLN A 88 -10.44 15.23 0.69
C GLN A 88 -11.81 15.24 1.37
N GLU A 89 -12.87 14.91 0.63
CA GLU A 89 -14.27 14.94 1.10
C GLU A 89 -14.54 13.95 2.24
N ASP A 90 -13.64 12.98 2.43
CA ASP A 90 -13.74 11.92 3.42
C ASP A 90 -13.03 12.25 4.75
N ILE A 91 -12.29 13.37 4.81
CA ILE A 91 -11.57 13.81 6.01
C ILE A 91 -12.35 14.98 6.62
N PRO A 92 -13.06 14.78 7.75
CA PRO A 92 -13.92 15.82 8.29
C PRO A 92 -13.10 17.07 8.64
N HIS A 93 -13.39 18.16 7.94
CA HIS A 93 -13.01 19.49 8.41
C HIS A 93 -13.71 19.69 9.76
N SER A 94 -12.94 19.93 10.81
CA SER A 94 -13.48 20.04 12.16
C SER A 94 -14.68 21.01 12.20
N SER A 95 -15.77 20.56 12.84
CA SER A 95 -16.95 21.33 13.29
C SER A 95 -18.09 21.61 12.29
N THR A 96 -18.80 20.58 11.85
CA THR A 96 -20.28 20.60 11.90
C THR A 96 -20.84 19.18 11.89
N ARG A 97 -21.20 18.64 13.07
CA ARG A 97 -22.14 17.52 13.15
C ARG A 97 -23.52 18.08 12.82
N ILE A 98 -23.95 17.96 11.57
CA ILE A 98 -25.36 18.02 11.21
C ILE A 98 -25.74 16.59 10.81
N GLY A 99 -26.77 16.07 11.47
CA GLY A 99 -27.14 14.66 11.46
C GLY A 99 -27.79 14.15 10.19
N ASP A 100 -27.96 12.82 10.20
CA ASP A 100 -28.79 11.99 9.33
C ASP A 100 -28.48 11.99 7.83
N THR A 101 -27.38 11.31 7.48
CA THR A 101 -27.38 10.21 6.49
C THR A 101 -26.30 9.22 6.93
N ALA A 102 -26.49 7.92 6.70
CA ALA A 102 -25.46 6.92 6.97
C ALA A 102 -24.29 7.10 6.01
N GLN A 103 -23.44 8.11 6.25
CA GLN A 103 -22.13 8.20 5.63
C GLN A 103 -21.31 7.06 6.22
N THR A 104 -21.08 6.03 5.41
CA THR A 104 -20.11 4.97 5.67
C THR A 104 -18.78 5.66 5.93
N THR A 105 -18.35 5.72 7.19
CA THR A 105 -17.12 6.44 7.56
C THR A 105 -15.95 5.80 6.81
N ARG A 106 -15.36 6.50 5.83
CA ARG A 106 -14.27 5.94 5.00
C ARG A 106 -12.91 5.92 5.70
N PHE A 107 -12.79 6.63 6.82
CA PHE A 107 -11.57 6.74 7.62
C PHE A 107 -11.86 6.58 9.11
N GLN A 108 -10.93 5.98 9.83
CA GLN A 108 -10.88 6.01 11.28
C GLN A 108 -9.85 7.04 11.73
N SER A 109 -10.29 8.02 12.52
CA SER A 109 -9.40 9.05 13.08
C SER A 109 -8.81 8.63 14.42
N TYR A 110 -7.52 8.82 14.60
CA TYR A 110 -6.83 8.72 15.88
C TYR A 110 -5.97 9.98 16.11
N GLY A 111 -6.48 10.92 16.90
CA GLY A 111 -5.87 12.26 17.01
C GLY A 111 -5.87 12.98 15.67
N SER A 112 -4.69 13.36 15.18
CA SER A 112 -4.49 13.98 13.86
C SER A 112 -4.23 12.99 12.73
N LEU A 113 -4.27 11.68 13.00
CA LEU A 113 -4.03 10.63 12.02
C LEU A 113 -5.35 10.07 11.49
N TYR A 114 -5.42 9.86 10.19
CA TYR A 114 -6.59 9.29 9.50
C TYR A 114 -6.18 7.99 8.82
N TYR A 115 -6.74 6.88 9.28
CA TYR A 115 -6.49 5.55 8.73
C TYR A 115 -7.63 5.19 7.77
N PRO A 116 -7.36 4.92 6.49
CA PRO A 116 -8.40 4.50 5.56
C PRO A 116 -8.99 3.16 6.02
N LEU A 117 -10.31 3.06 6.00
CA LEU A 117 -10.98 1.76 6.12
C LEU A 117 -10.79 0.96 4.84
N GLU A 118 -11.13 -0.33 4.91
CA GLU A 118 -10.92 -1.33 3.87
C GLU A 118 -11.25 -0.84 2.46
N GLN A 119 -12.49 -0.36 2.23
CA GLN A 119 -12.92 0.13 0.93
C GLN A 119 -12.06 1.30 0.43
N ALA A 120 -11.80 2.30 1.27
CA ALA A 120 -11.01 3.48 0.89
C ALA A 120 -9.55 3.11 0.59
N LEU A 121 -8.99 2.16 1.34
CA LEU A 121 -7.64 1.66 1.14
C LEU A 121 -7.53 0.92 -0.20
N VAL A 122 -8.44 -0.03 -0.46
CA VAL A 122 -8.42 -0.80 -1.71
C VAL A 122 -8.68 0.11 -2.91
N GLU A 123 -9.62 1.04 -2.80
CA GLU A 123 -9.92 2.02 -3.86
C GLU A 123 -8.70 2.87 -4.20
N SER A 124 -7.98 3.38 -3.19
CA SER A 124 -6.75 4.16 -3.35
C SER A 124 -5.68 3.38 -4.13
N PHE A 125 -5.41 2.13 -3.73
CA PHE A 125 -4.41 1.29 -4.39
C PHE A 125 -4.82 0.92 -5.83
N VAL A 126 -6.09 0.61 -6.05
CA VAL A 126 -6.62 0.28 -7.38
C VAL A 126 -6.52 1.47 -8.33
N LYS A 127 -6.93 2.67 -7.89
CA LYS A 127 -6.83 3.89 -8.70
C LYS A 127 -5.38 4.24 -9.02
N ALA A 128 -4.49 4.14 -8.04
CA ALA A 128 -3.06 4.34 -8.25
C ALA A 128 -2.48 3.31 -9.26
N ALA A 129 -2.92 2.05 -9.20
CA ALA A 129 -2.46 1.00 -10.12
C ALA A 129 -2.94 1.24 -11.55
N ILE A 130 -4.21 1.61 -11.73
CA ILE A 130 -4.80 1.96 -13.03
C ILE A 130 -4.05 3.12 -13.67
N GLU A 131 -3.77 4.16 -12.88
CA GLU A 131 -3.06 5.33 -13.38
C GLU A 131 -1.62 5.01 -13.76
N GLU A 132 -0.92 4.21 -12.96
CA GLU A 132 0.43 3.75 -13.28
C GLU A 132 0.46 2.88 -14.54
N GLU A 133 -0.50 1.96 -14.69
CA GLU A 133 -0.64 1.12 -15.88
C GLU A 133 -0.93 1.96 -17.13
N ARG A 134 -1.74 3.02 -17.00
CA ARG A 134 -2.02 3.95 -18.11
C ARG A 134 -0.78 4.75 -18.52
N ASP A 135 0.00 5.24 -17.56
CA ASP A 135 1.13 6.14 -17.82
C ASP A 135 2.40 5.39 -18.25
N ALA A 136 2.68 4.25 -17.64
CA ALA A 136 3.93 3.49 -17.83
C ALA A 136 3.73 2.11 -18.48
N GLY A 137 2.49 1.61 -18.56
CA GLY A 137 2.22 0.23 -18.95
C GLY A 137 2.67 -0.73 -17.85
N PHE A 138 3.94 -1.15 -17.92
CA PHE A 138 4.57 -2.00 -16.91
C PHE A 138 5.60 -1.20 -16.11
N SER A 139 5.45 -1.17 -14.79
CA SER A 139 6.43 -0.59 -13.87
C SER A 139 6.50 -1.37 -12.56
N ALA A 140 7.66 -1.35 -11.90
CA ALA A 140 7.84 -2.02 -10.61
C ALA A 140 6.93 -1.45 -9.52
N TRP A 141 6.64 -0.14 -9.59
CA TRP A 141 5.66 0.50 -8.72
C TRP A 141 4.24 -0.02 -8.98
N GLY A 142 3.83 -0.13 -10.25
CA GLY A 142 2.53 -0.70 -10.63
C GLY A 142 2.38 -2.14 -10.14
N GLU A 143 3.40 -2.97 -10.32
CA GLU A 143 3.42 -4.35 -9.81
C GLU A 143 3.38 -4.42 -8.28
N SER A 144 4.03 -3.48 -7.59
CA SER A 144 3.96 -3.37 -6.13
C SER A 144 2.55 -3.05 -5.66
N LEU A 145 1.87 -2.11 -6.32
CA LEU A 145 0.46 -1.78 -6.03
C LEU A 145 -0.46 -2.98 -6.27
N ARG A 146 -0.33 -3.67 -7.40
CA ARG A 146 -1.07 -4.91 -7.70
C ARG A 146 -0.81 -5.99 -6.65
N SER A 147 0.44 -6.13 -6.21
CA SER A 147 0.84 -7.09 -5.18
C SER A 147 0.18 -6.79 -3.83
N TRP A 148 0.09 -5.51 -3.45
CA TRP A 148 -0.61 -5.08 -2.23
C TRP A 148 -2.12 -5.34 -2.30
N VAL A 149 -2.78 -5.03 -3.41
CA VAL A 149 -4.21 -5.35 -3.60
C VAL A 149 -4.42 -6.86 -3.45
N SER A 150 -3.54 -7.67 -4.05
CA SER A 150 -3.64 -9.12 -3.94
C SER A 150 -3.35 -9.66 -2.54
N LEU A 151 -2.51 -8.98 -1.75
CA LEU A 151 -2.30 -9.31 -0.34
C LEU A 151 -3.55 -8.96 0.49
N MET A 152 -4.18 -7.82 0.22
CA MET A 152 -5.41 -7.41 0.90
C MET A 152 -6.51 -8.46 0.69
N THR A 153 -6.77 -8.87 -0.55
CA THR A 153 -7.77 -9.90 -0.85
C THR A 153 -7.36 -11.28 -0.34
N GLY A 154 -6.11 -11.69 -0.59
CA GLY A 154 -5.70 -13.07 -0.35
C GLY A 154 -5.25 -13.41 1.07
N TYR A 155 -4.88 -12.42 1.87
CA TYR A 155 -4.32 -12.61 3.21
C TYR A 155 -5.12 -11.89 4.30
N LEU A 156 -5.49 -10.63 4.04
CA LEU A 156 -6.25 -9.79 4.99
C LEU A 156 -7.77 -10.02 4.92
N GLU A 157 -8.25 -10.93 4.06
CA GLU A 157 -9.67 -11.28 3.90
C GLU A 157 -10.56 -10.07 3.56
N VAL A 158 -10.02 -9.15 2.76
CA VAL A 158 -10.84 -8.12 2.13
C VAL A 158 -11.84 -8.78 1.20
N ASP A 159 -13.12 -8.43 1.35
CA ASP A 159 -14.19 -9.04 0.58
C ASP A 159 -14.02 -8.77 -0.93
N ASN A 160 -14.32 -9.77 -1.76
CA ASN A 160 -14.12 -9.70 -3.21
C ASN A 160 -15.05 -8.69 -3.93
N ASP A 161 -15.96 -8.08 -3.19
CA ASP A 161 -16.94 -7.09 -3.61
C ASP A 161 -16.81 -5.76 -2.86
N VAL A 162 -15.70 -5.56 -2.15
CA VAL A 162 -15.41 -4.34 -1.38
C VAL A 162 -15.57 -3.05 -2.21
N LEU A 163 -15.34 -3.11 -3.52
CA LEU A 163 -15.48 -1.97 -4.42
C LEU A 163 -16.81 -1.91 -5.18
N ASP A 164 -17.76 -2.83 -5.00
CA ASP A 164 -19.03 -2.83 -5.75
C ASP A 164 -19.83 -1.52 -5.64
N MET A 165 -19.75 -0.88 -4.48
CA MET A 165 -20.43 0.39 -4.20
C MET A 165 -19.54 1.62 -4.47
N CYS A 166 -18.35 1.44 -5.04
CA CYS A 166 -17.47 2.53 -5.43
C CYS A 166 -18.08 3.31 -6.61
N PRO A 167 -18.13 4.66 -6.56
CA PRO A 167 -18.66 5.45 -7.66
C PRO A 167 -17.79 5.40 -8.92
N ASP A 168 -16.49 5.10 -8.78
CA ASP A 168 -15.57 4.97 -9.90
C ASP A 168 -15.71 3.60 -10.56
N ARG A 169 -16.50 3.54 -11.64
CA ARG A 169 -16.73 2.32 -12.43
C ARG A 169 -15.45 1.72 -12.99
N GLN A 170 -14.45 2.54 -13.33
CA GLN A 170 -13.18 2.01 -13.85
C GLN A 170 -12.44 1.25 -12.75
N ALA A 171 -12.46 1.76 -11.52
CA ALA A 171 -11.90 1.06 -10.36
C ALA A 171 -12.65 -0.24 -10.06
N VAL A 172 -13.99 -0.23 -10.10
CA VAL A 172 -14.81 -1.44 -9.91
C VAL A 172 -14.46 -2.49 -10.96
N ASP A 173 -14.54 -2.13 -12.24
CA ASP A 173 -14.30 -3.07 -13.33
C ASP A 173 -12.88 -3.65 -13.27
N TRP A 174 -11.87 -2.80 -13.06
CA TRP A 174 -10.49 -3.25 -12.96
C TRP A 174 -10.29 -4.18 -11.77
N TYR A 175 -10.82 -3.84 -10.59
CA TYR A 175 -10.70 -4.69 -9.41
C TYR A 175 -11.42 -6.02 -9.58
N SER A 176 -12.67 -6.02 -10.06
CA SER A 176 -13.45 -7.23 -10.26
C SER A 176 -12.75 -8.22 -11.21
N HIS A 177 -12.12 -7.74 -12.30
CA HIS A 177 -11.41 -8.59 -13.25
C HIS A 177 -10.07 -9.11 -12.73
N ASN A 178 -9.34 -8.30 -11.97
CA ASN A 178 -7.98 -8.66 -11.53
C ASN A 178 -7.96 -9.40 -10.19
N PHE A 179 -8.86 -9.09 -9.26
CA PHE A 179 -8.82 -9.59 -7.88
C PHE A 179 -10.19 -9.89 -7.24
N GLY A 180 -11.29 -9.38 -7.79
CA GLY A 180 -12.63 -9.52 -7.22
C GLY A 180 -13.48 -10.61 -7.87
N ARG A 181 -14.80 -10.41 -7.89
CA ARG A 181 -15.78 -11.42 -8.31
C ARG A 181 -15.53 -12.09 -9.66
N ILE A 182 -15.16 -11.31 -10.70
CA ILE A 182 -14.94 -11.87 -12.05
C ILE A 182 -13.67 -12.74 -12.05
N HIS A 183 -12.62 -12.31 -11.35
CA HIS A 183 -11.42 -13.11 -11.16
C HIS A 183 -11.75 -14.43 -10.48
N GLU A 184 -12.45 -14.40 -9.34
CA GLU A 184 -12.75 -15.61 -8.58
C GLU A 184 -13.70 -16.56 -9.32
N ALA A 185 -14.65 -16.03 -10.10
CA ALA A 185 -15.51 -16.84 -10.95
C ALA A 185 -14.71 -17.62 -12.01
N ASN A 186 -13.62 -17.04 -12.53
CA ASN A 186 -12.81 -17.64 -13.58
C ASN A 186 -11.69 -18.54 -13.04
N PHE A 187 -11.10 -18.20 -11.89
CA PHE A 187 -9.88 -18.82 -11.36
C PHE A 187 -10.02 -19.45 -9.97
N GLY A 188 -11.18 -19.28 -9.32
CA GLY A 188 -11.42 -19.70 -7.94
C GLY A 188 -11.02 -18.65 -6.90
N PRO A 189 -11.34 -18.88 -5.61
CA PRO A 189 -11.07 -17.91 -4.55
C PRO A 189 -9.57 -17.60 -4.41
N ILE A 190 -9.24 -16.33 -4.21
CA ILE A 190 -7.85 -15.93 -3.93
C ILE A 190 -7.58 -16.23 -2.45
N ASN A 191 -7.11 -17.44 -2.15
CA ASN A 191 -6.65 -17.78 -0.79
C ASN A 191 -5.14 -17.96 -0.77
N ARG A 192 -4.43 -16.98 -0.19
CA ARG A 192 -2.97 -17.00 -0.04
C ARG A 192 -2.52 -17.48 1.34
N ARG A 193 -3.45 -17.92 2.20
CA ARG A 193 -3.09 -18.54 3.48
C ARG A 193 -2.52 -19.93 3.23
N ILE A 194 -1.19 -19.99 3.25
CA ILE A 194 -0.49 -21.27 3.33
C ILE A 194 -0.72 -21.82 4.73
N THR A 195 -1.75 -22.65 4.92
CA THR A 195 -1.72 -23.60 6.03
C THR A 195 -0.63 -24.62 5.71
N LYS A 196 0.58 -24.36 6.17
CA LYS A 196 1.57 -25.43 6.28
C LYS A 196 0.92 -26.47 7.18
N ARG A 197 0.66 -27.68 6.69
CA ARG A 197 0.36 -28.80 7.59
C ARG A 197 1.55 -28.89 8.54
N LEU A 198 1.37 -28.49 9.80
CA LEU A 198 2.21 -28.97 10.88
C LEU A 198 1.96 -30.48 10.93
N GLY A 199 2.88 -31.24 10.34
CA GLY A 199 2.63 -32.64 10.04
C GLY A 199 3.64 -33.31 9.10
N SER A 200 4.78 -32.69 8.80
CA SER A 200 5.94 -33.46 8.34
C SER A 200 6.62 -34.11 9.55
N GLY A 201 6.05 -35.24 9.99
CA GLY A 201 6.72 -36.23 10.84
C GLY A 201 6.42 -36.14 12.34
N LYS A 202 5.50 -37.01 12.79
CA LYS A 202 5.31 -37.47 14.19
C LYS A 202 4.57 -36.57 15.19
N GLU A 203 3.44 -35.95 14.83
CA GLU A 203 2.56 -35.36 15.84
C GLU A 203 1.14 -35.97 15.77
N MET A 204 0.57 -36.20 16.96
CA MET A 204 -0.66 -36.95 17.20
C MET A 204 -1.84 -36.42 16.37
N PRO A 205 -2.81 -37.28 15.99
CA PRO A 205 -4.00 -36.82 15.29
C PRO A 205 -4.87 -36.04 16.28
N ILE A 206 -4.92 -34.72 16.11
CA ILE A 206 -5.78 -33.82 16.88
C ILE A 206 -6.74 -33.17 15.87
N ASP A 207 -8.03 -33.08 16.20
CA ASP A 207 -9.03 -32.43 15.36
C ASP A 207 -8.85 -30.89 15.31
N MET A 208 -9.58 -30.20 14.43
CA MET A 208 -9.49 -28.73 14.25
C MET A 208 -9.85 -27.89 15.50
N ARG A 209 -10.27 -28.52 16.61
CA ARG A 209 -10.59 -27.86 17.89
C ARG A 209 -9.56 -28.18 18.99
N GLY A 210 -8.45 -28.83 18.64
CA GLY A 210 -7.42 -29.19 19.62
C GLY A 210 -7.79 -30.39 20.48
N SER A 211 -8.81 -31.18 20.10
CA SER A 211 -9.18 -32.42 20.80
C SER A 211 -8.50 -33.63 20.15
N PRO A 212 -7.92 -34.57 20.92
CA PRO A 212 -7.37 -35.80 20.36
C PRO A 212 -8.45 -36.59 19.61
N LEU A 213 -8.10 -37.12 18.44
CA LEU A 213 -8.90 -38.11 17.74
C LEU A 213 -8.77 -39.50 18.39
#